data_AF-A0A1S3DF73-F1
#
_entry.id   AF-A0A1S3DF73-F1
#
_cell.length_a   1.000
_cell.length_b   1.000
_cell.length_c   1.000
_cell.angle_alpha   90.00
_cell.angle_beta   90.00
_cell.angle_gamma   90.00
#
_symmetry.space_group_name_H-M   'P 1'
#
loop_
_entity.id
_entity.type
_entity.pdbx_description
1 polymer ?
#
loop_
_entity_poly.entity_id
_entity_poly.type
_entity_poly.pdbx_seq_one_letter_code
_entity_poly.pdbx_strand_id
1 'polypeptide(L)'
;MECLVANVENIKFDIEIALENQHDILPSPFPGMDKSMTAVCEFYVRGECNKDTMCPLRPGLLQQPHHQQHSYPHGVPQSMYHTNLYQQQQQQEMKHNPPPPSDQNQS
;
A
#
# COMPACT_ATOMS: atom_id res chain seq x y z
N MET A 1 -6.72 -0.20 -39.84
CA MET A 1 -6.84 -1.65 -40.09
C MET A 1 -8.18 -2.08 -39.51
N GLU A 2 -9.00 -2.79 -40.28
CA GLU A 2 -10.41 -3.04 -39.93
C GLU A 2 -10.57 -4.37 -39.19
N CYS A 3 -11.33 -4.36 -38.08
CA CYS A 3 -11.62 -5.53 -37.26
C CYS A 3 -12.45 -6.62 -37.99
N LEU A 4 -13.10 -6.30 -39.12
CA LEU A 4 -13.84 -7.28 -39.92
C LEU A 4 -12.93 -8.12 -40.84
N VAL A 5 -11.83 -7.54 -41.31
CA VAL A 5 -10.94 -8.19 -42.29
C VAL A 5 -9.89 -9.06 -41.60
N ALA A 6 -9.44 -8.64 -40.41
CA ALA A 6 -8.39 -9.32 -39.65
C ALA A 6 -8.69 -9.27 -38.15
N ASN A 7 -9.81 -9.88 -37.75
CA ASN A 7 -10.10 -10.06 -36.32
C ASN A 7 -9.09 -11.03 -35.69
N VAL A 8 -8.54 -10.66 -34.54
CA VAL A 8 -7.61 -11.48 -33.76
C VAL A 8 -8.11 -11.73 -32.34
N GLU A 9 -9.37 -11.39 -32.02
CA GLU A 9 -9.97 -11.57 -30.70
C GLU A 9 -9.96 -13.03 -30.20
N ASN A 10 -9.93 -14.02 -31.11
CA ASN A 10 -9.86 -15.44 -30.79
C ASN A 10 -8.43 -16.01 -30.77
N ILE A 11 -7.41 -15.14 -30.86
CA ILE A 11 -6.00 -15.50 -30.80
C ILE A 11 -5.44 -14.91 -29.50
N LYS A 12 -4.91 -15.75 -28.61
CA LYS A 12 -4.16 -15.28 -27.45
C LYS A 12 -2.71 -15.09 -27.85
N PHE A 13 -2.20 -13.88 -27.74
CA PHE A 13 -0.81 -13.60 -28.09
C PHE A 13 0.13 -13.97 -26.94
N ASP A 14 1.34 -14.41 -27.27
CA ASP A 14 2.38 -14.70 -26.27
C ASP A 14 2.67 -13.48 -25.38
N ILE A 15 2.56 -12.27 -25.94
CA ILE A 15 2.74 -11.04 -25.18
C ILE A 15 1.64 -10.85 -24.12
N GLU A 16 0.40 -11.22 -24.40
CA GLU A 16 -0.69 -11.15 -23.42
C GLU A 16 -0.40 -12.11 -22.26
N ILE A 17 0.02 -13.34 -22.58
CA ILE A 17 0.40 -14.35 -21.58
C ILE A 17 1.58 -13.87 -20.74
N ALA A 18 2.61 -13.28 -21.37
CA ALA A 18 3.80 -12.78 -20.67
C ALA A 18 3.48 -11.59 -19.77
N LEU A 19 2.60 -10.68 -20.20
CA LEU A 19 2.16 -9.52 -19.41
C LEU A 19 1.28 -9.93 -18.23
N GLU A 20 0.31 -10.83 -18.45
CA GLU A 20 -0.57 -11.38 -17.40
C GLU A 20 0.24 -12.08 -16.31
N ASN A 21 1.22 -12.91 -16.70
CA ASN A 21 2.08 -13.63 -15.76
C ASN A 21 3.27 -12.81 -15.26
N GLN A 22 3.42 -11.56 -15.70
CA GLN A 22 4.50 -10.64 -15.31
C GLN A 22 5.89 -11.29 -15.45
N HIS A 23 6.10 -12.00 -16.56
CA HIS A 23 7.35 -12.68 -16.86
C HIS A 23 8.51 -11.70 -17.01
N ASP A 24 9.71 -12.18 -16.68
CA ASP A 24 10.98 -11.47 -16.86
C ASP A 24 11.08 -10.09 -16.16
N ILE A 25 10.23 -9.86 -15.17
CA ILE A 25 10.29 -8.66 -14.33
C ILE A 25 11.36 -8.83 -13.26
N LEU A 26 12.51 -8.18 -13.45
CA LEU A 26 13.55 -8.10 -12.43
C LEU A 26 13.16 -7.16 -11.28
N PRO A 27 13.62 -7.41 -10.05
CA PRO A 27 13.46 -6.46 -8.96
C PRO A 27 14.07 -5.09 -9.31
N SER A 28 13.45 -4.02 -8.80
CA SER A 28 14.03 -2.67 -8.82
C SER A 28 15.44 -2.67 -8.23
N PRO A 29 16.38 -1.84 -8.74
CA PRO A 29 17.73 -1.77 -8.16
C PRO A 29 17.72 -1.27 -6.71
N PHE A 30 16.75 -0.43 -6.33
CA PHE A 30 16.65 0.13 -4.98
C PHE A 30 15.19 0.16 -4.47
N PRO A 31 14.98 0.05 -3.14
CA PRO A 31 13.69 0.31 -2.52
C PRO A 31 13.29 1.78 -2.68
N GLY A 32 11.99 2.06 -2.82
CA GLY A 32 11.46 3.44 -2.86
C GLY A 32 11.56 4.16 -4.21
N MET A 33 11.98 3.48 -5.27
CA MET A 33 11.89 4.00 -6.64
C MET A 33 10.43 4.34 -6.99
N ASP A 34 10.20 5.44 -7.71
CA ASP A 34 8.85 5.81 -8.15
C ASP A 34 8.33 4.80 -9.16
N LYS A 35 7.08 4.36 -8.94
CA LYS A 35 6.39 3.37 -9.76
C LYS A 35 5.16 3.98 -10.44
N SER A 36 4.86 5.27 -10.24
CA SER A 36 3.62 5.98 -10.66
C SER A 36 3.16 5.66 -12.09
N MET A 37 4.10 5.51 -13.02
CA MET A 37 3.83 5.25 -14.45
C MET A 37 3.91 3.77 -14.88
N THR A 38 4.15 2.86 -13.95
CA THR A 38 4.24 1.41 -14.25
C THR A 38 2.85 0.74 -14.16
N ALA A 39 2.71 -0.44 -14.75
CA ALA A 39 1.50 -1.24 -14.64
C ALA A 39 1.22 -1.65 -13.18
N VAL A 40 -0.02 -2.05 -12.89
CA VAL A 40 -0.40 -2.58 -11.58
C VAL A 40 0.06 -4.04 -11.48
N CYS A 41 0.67 -4.39 -10.36
CA CYS A 41 1.08 -5.75 -10.06
C CYS A 41 -0.14 -6.57 -9.59
N GLU A 42 -0.70 -7.39 -10.48
CA GLU A 42 -1.77 -8.32 -10.09
C GLU A 42 -1.39 -9.26 -8.94
N PHE A 43 -0.16 -9.78 -8.92
CA PHE A 43 0.29 -10.61 -7.80
C PHE A 43 0.34 -9.82 -6.49
N TYR A 44 0.65 -8.53 -6.52
CA TYR A 44 0.63 -7.72 -5.30
C TYR A 44 -0.80 -7.54 -4.80
N VAL A 45 -1.74 -7.25 -5.71
CA VAL A 45 -3.17 -7.13 -5.38
C VAL A 45 -3.73 -8.42 -4.77
N ARG A 46 -3.23 -9.59 -5.20
CA ARG A 46 -3.61 -10.91 -4.66
C ARG A 46 -2.84 -11.33 -3.42
N GLY A 47 -1.78 -10.61 -3.03
CA GLY A 47 -0.90 -10.99 -1.92
C GLY A 47 0.12 -12.10 -2.25
N GLU A 48 0.40 -12.33 -3.52
CA GLU A 48 1.28 -13.39 -4.05
C GLU A 48 2.61 -12.84 -4.62
N CYS A 49 2.84 -11.52 -4.57
CA CYS A 49 4.05 -10.92 -5.12
C CYS A 49 5.26 -11.14 -4.21
N ASN A 50 6.21 -11.97 -4.65
CA ASN A 50 7.45 -12.26 -3.92
C ASN A 50 8.53 -11.17 -4.01
N LYS A 51 8.23 -10.01 -4.63
CA LYS A 51 9.20 -8.91 -4.82
C LYS A 51 8.97 -7.74 -3.83
N ASP A 52 7.89 -7.75 -3.06
CA ASP A 52 7.54 -6.73 -2.05
C ASP A 52 7.81 -5.28 -2.52
N THR A 53 8.52 -4.49 -1.71
CA THR A 53 8.90 -3.10 -2.00
C THR A 53 9.83 -2.97 -3.20
N MET A 54 10.45 -4.08 -3.64
CA MET A 54 11.35 -4.15 -4.80
C MET A 54 10.61 -4.53 -6.10
N CYS A 55 9.30 -4.81 -6.06
CA CYS A 55 8.53 -5.03 -7.29
C CYS A 55 8.57 -3.75 -8.15
N PRO A 56 8.99 -3.75 -9.42
CA PRO A 56 9.01 -2.52 -10.22
C PRO A 56 7.61 -2.06 -10.64
N LEU A 57 6.61 -2.93 -10.53
CA LEU A 57 5.19 -2.61 -10.79
C LEU A 57 4.53 -1.99 -9.56
N ARG A 58 3.46 -1.22 -9.76
CA ARG A 58 2.72 -0.61 -8.65
C ARG A 58 1.88 -1.63 -7.90
N PRO A 59 1.73 -1.49 -6.57
CA PRO A 59 0.87 -2.36 -5.78
C PRO A 59 -0.64 -2.26 -6.10
N GLY A 60 -1.05 -1.26 -6.90
CA GLY A 60 -2.45 -0.94 -7.16
C GLY A 60 -2.96 0.17 -6.24
N LEU A 61 -4.07 0.79 -6.63
CA LEU A 61 -4.81 1.66 -5.73
C LEU A 61 -5.61 0.76 -4.79
N LEU A 62 -5.07 0.46 -3.61
CA LEU A 62 -5.98 0.51 -2.46
C LEU A 62 -6.51 1.95 -2.46
N GLN A 63 -7.81 2.11 -2.66
CA GLN A 63 -8.51 3.35 -2.31
C GLN A 63 -7.95 3.73 -0.94
N GLN A 64 -7.14 4.77 -0.87
CA GLN A 64 -6.55 5.21 0.39
C GLN A 64 -7.73 5.69 1.25
N PRO A 65 -8.10 5.06 2.37
CA PRO A 65 -8.78 5.80 3.41
C PRO A 65 -7.64 6.44 4.21
N HIS A 66 -7.23 7.65 3.82
CA HIS A 66 -6.29 8.45 4.61
C HIS A 66 -5.04 7.69 5.12
N HIS A 67 -4.16 7.21 4.24
CA HIS A 67 -2.75 7.25 4.60
C HIS A 67 -2.19 8.56 4.07
N GLN A 68 -2.46 9.58 4.90
CA GLN A 68 -1.71 10.80 4.98
C GLN A 68 -0.25 10.47 4.67
N GLN A 69 0.33 11.19 3.71
CA GLN A 69 1.77 11.31 3.58
C GLN A 69 2.30 11.86 4.92
N HIS A 70 2.55 11.00 5.91
CA HIS A 70 3.41 11.36 7.01
C HIS A 70 4.81 11.24 6.44
N SER A 71 5.27 12.34 5.85
CA SER A 71 6.68 12.65 5.77
C SER A 71 7.25 12.43 7.18
N TYR A 72 7.96 11.31 7.39
CA TYR A 72 8.75 11.14 8.59
C TYR A 72 9.70 12.33 8.65
N PRO A 73 9.66 13.16 9.71
CA PRO A 73 10.62 14.24 9.85
C PRO A 73 12.00 13.61 9.81
N HIS A 74 12.83 14.06 8.88
CA HIS A 74 14.19 13.55 8.72
C HIS A 74 14.95 13.78 10.05
N GLY A 75 15.33 12.70 10.74
CA GLY A 75 16.06 12.76 12.01
C GLY A 75 15.32 12.22 13.26
N VAL A 76 14.10 11.69 13.15
CA VAL A 76 13.40 11.07 14.29
C VAL A 76 13.40 9.53 14.19
N PRO A 77 13.89 8.79 15.21
CA PRO A 77 13.84 7.33 15.23
C PRO A 77 12.39 6.80 15.18
N GLN A 78 12.14 5.76 14.36
CA GLN A 78 10.80 5.15 14.20
C GLN A 78 10.14 4.73 15.53
N SER A 79 10.92 4.33 16.53
CA SER A 79 10.41 3.97 17.87
C SER A 79 9.76 5.15 18.59
N MET A 80 10.30 6.37 18.41
CA MET A 80 9.76 7.58 19.01
C MET A 80 8.46 7.99 18.32
N TYR A 81 8.34 7.80 17.01
CA TYR A 81 7.14 8.11 16.26
C TYR A 81 5.95 7.21 16.66
N HIS A 82 6.19 5.90 16.80
CA HIS A 82 5.16 4.96 17.26
C HIS A 82 4.72 5.24 18.71
N THR A 83 5.67 5.61 19.58
CA THR A 83 5.37 5.99 20.98
C THR A 83 4.54 7.28 21.05
N ASN A 84 4.86 8.29 20.23
CA ASN A 84 4.12 9.56 20.22
C ASN A 84 2.70 9.40 19.67
N LEU A 85 2.52 8.57 18.63
CA LEU A 85 1.19 8.22 18.12
C LEU A 85 0.35 7.51 19.17
N TYR A 86 0.93 6.51 19.85
CA TYR A 86 0.24 5.79 20.92
C TYR A 86 -0.16 6.72 22.08
N GLN A 87 0.73 7.62 22.51
CA GLN A 87 0.41 8.61 23.55
C GLN A 87 -0.67 9.60 23.09
N GLN A 88 -0.62 10.05 21.84
CA GLN A 88 -1.63 10.95 21.28
C GLN A 88 -3.00 10.26 21.19
N GLN A 89 -3.03 8.98 20.84
CA GLN A 89 -4.27 8.19 20.80
C GLN A 89 -4.86 8.03 22.21
N GLN A 90 -4.04 7.71 23.21
CA GLN A 90 -4.50 7.66 24.61
C GLN A 90 -5.04 9.01 25.11
N GLN A 91 -4.42 10.13 24.73
CA GLN A 91 -4.93 11.47 25.07
C GLN A 91 -6.26 11.79 24.36
N GLN A 92 -6.48 11.27 23.16
CA GLN A 92 -7.76 11.41 22.46
C GLN A 92 -8.86 10.54 23.10
N GLU A 93 -8.52 9.33 23.53
CA GLU A 93 -9.41 8.43 24.26
C GLU A 93 -9.84 9.02 25.60
N MET A 94 -8.89 9.59 26.38
CA MET A 94 -9.18 10.30 27.63
C MET A 94 -10.09 11.53 27.45
N LYS A 95 -10.09 12.14 26.26
CA LYS A 95 -10.97 13.28 25.92
C LYS A 95 -12.37 12.84 25.47
N HIS A 96 -12.49 11.71 24.77
CA HIS A 96 -13.77 11.22 24.24
C HIS A 96 -14.53 10.33 25.21
N ASN A 97 -13.84 9.64 26.11
CA ASN A 97 -14.44 8.80 27.13
C ASN A 97 -13.75 9.06 28.48
N PRO A 98 -14.09 10.16 29.16
CA PRO A 98 -13.52 10.45 30.46
C PRO A 98 -13.90 9.33 31.44
N PRO A 99 -12.95 8.85 32.28
CA PRO A 99 -13.27 7.82 33.27
C PRO A 99 -14.41 8.32 34.17
N PRO A 100 -15.35 7.43 34.56
CA PRO A 100 -16.39 7.82 35.51
C PRO A 100 -15.74 8.35 36.78
N PRO A 101 -16.32 9.37 37.43
CA PRO A 101 -15.78 9.89 38.68
C PRO A 101 -15.65 8.72 39.65
N SER A 102 -14.45 8.55 40.21
CA SER A 102 -14.22 7.56 41.24
C SER A 102 -15.14 7.93 42.40
N ASP A 103 -16.05 7.04 42.78
CA ASP A 103 -16.79 7.14 44.03
C ASP A 103 -15.76 7.14 45.17
N GLN A 104 -15.28 8.32 45.54
CA GLN A 104 -14.58 8.52 46.79
C GLN A 104 -15.62 8.39 47.90
N ASN A 105 -15.71 7.15 48.38
CA ASN A 105 -15.93 6.78 49.76
C ASN A 105 -17.23 7.34 50.41
N GLN A 106 -18.19 6.43 50.50
CA GLN A 106 -19.14 6.35 51.60
C GLN A 106 -18.43 6.50 52.96
N SER A 107 -18.76 7.54 53.71
CA SER A 107 -18.96 7.53 55.17
C SER A 107 -19.61 8.84 55.61
#